data_AF-A0A831LGP5-F1
#
_entry.id   AF-A0A831LGP5-F1
#
_cell.length_a   1.000
_cell.length_b   1.000
_cell.length_c   1.000
_cell.angle_alpha   90.00
_cell.angle_beta   90.00
_cell.angle_gamma   90.00
#
_symmetry.space_group_name_H-M   'P 1'
#
loop_
_entity.id
_entity.type
_entity.pdbx_description
1 polymer ?
#
loop_
_entity_poly.entity_id
_entity_poly.type
_entity_poly.pdbx_seq_one_letter_code
_entity_poly.pdbx_strand_id
1 'polypeptide(L)' 'MIETAPQTEKAVIVGLIYKDQDERQAMEYLDELEFLADTAGAEVLKKFT' A
#
# COMPACT_ATOMS: atom_id res chain seq x y z
N MET A 1 -25.12 1.23 -22.37
CA MET A 1 -23.90 1.69 -21.68
C MET A 1 -23.15 0.44 -21.29
N ILE A 2 -21.90 0.26 -21.73
CA ILE A 2 -21.04 -0.84 -21.29
C ILE A 2 -20.10 -0.24 -20.25
N GLU A 3 -20.13 -0.75 -19.03
CA GLU A 3 -19.12 -0.43 -18.02
C GLU A 3 -17.83 -1.16 -18.36
N THR A 4 -16.77 -0.40 -18.65
CA THR A 4 -15.43 -0.91 -18.95
C THR A 4 -14.42 -0.55 -17.85
N ALA A 5 -14.85 0.18 -16.83
CA ALA A 5 -14.00 0.54 -15.71
C ALA A 5 -13.73 -0.72 -14.87
N PRO A 6 -12.46 -1.07 -14.60
CA PRO A 6 -12.15 -2.15 -13.68
C PRO A 6 -12.65 -1.81 -12.28
N GLN A 7 -13.07 -2.82 -11.53
CA GLN A 7 -13.43 -2.64 -10.12
C GLN A 7 -12.19 -2.20 -9.34
N THR A 8 -12.32 -1.16 -8.51
CA THR A 8 -11.26 -0.74 -7.58
C THR A 8 -10.96 -1.87 -6.60
N GLU A 9 -9.74 -2.38 -6.65
CA GLU A 9 -9.29 -3.42 -5.72
C GLU A 9 -8.93 -2.81 -4.37
N LYS A 10 -9.17 -3.56 -3.30
CA LYS A 10 -8.89 -3.13 -1.94
C LYS A 10 -7.60 -3.78 -1.45
N ALA A 11 -6.72 -2.98 -0.86
CA ALA A 11 -5.43 -3.43 -0.38
C ALA A 11 -5.22 -3.16 1.12
N VAL A 12 -4.47 -4.04 1.76
CA VAL A 12 -3.87 -3.82 3.08
C VAL A 12 -2.38 -3.93 2.90
N ILE A 13 -1.65 -2.95 3.41
CA ILE A 13 -0.19 -2.91 3.33
C ILE A 13 0.38 -3.41 4.67
N VAL A 14 1.35 -4.31 4.62
CA VAL A 14 1.98 -4.90 5.81
C VAL A 14 3.50 -4.80 5.68
N GLY A 15 4.12 -4.07 6.58
CA GLY A 15 5.57 -4.04 6.76
C GLY A 15 6.04 -5.15 7.69
N LEU A 16 7.17 -5.77 7.37
CA LEU A 16 7.88 -6.67 8.28
C LEU A 16 9.16 -5.97 8.72
N ILE A 17 9.25 -5.60 9.99
CA ILE A 17 10.44 -4.94 10.56
C ILE A 17 11.37 -6.01 11.12
N TYR A 18 12.56 -6.12 10.54
CA TYR A 18 13.59 -7.04 11.01
C TYR A 18 14.51 -6.37 12.03
N LYS A 19 15.26 -7.19 12.80
CA LYS A 19 16.08 -6.73 13.94
C LYS A 19 17.02 -5.56 13.62
N ASP A 20 17.63 -5.56 12.43
CA ASP A 20 18.63 -4.58 12.03
C ASP A 20 18.06 -3.46 11.14
N GLN A 21 16.73 -3.38 11.00
CA GLN A 21 16.04 -2.36 10.21
C GLN A 21 15.62 -1.18 11.09
N ASP A 22 15.86 0.04 10.58
CA ASP A 22 15.33 1.27 11.19
C ASP A 22 13.81 1.35 10.96
N GLU A 23 13.03 1.48 12.03
CA GLU A 23 11.56 1.59 11.96
C GLU A 23 11.10 2.74 11.06
N ARG A 24 11.82 3.86 11.05
CA ARG A 24 11.51 5.00 10.18
C ARG A 24 11.70 4.67 8.71
N GLN A 25 12.74 3.91 8.37
CA GLN A 25 12.94 3.45 6.99
C GLN A 25 11.79 2.53 6.56
N ALA A 26 11.32 1.65 7.46
CA ALA A 26 10.15 0.82 7.19
C ALA A 26 8.90 1.68 6.93
N MET A 27 8.67 2.73 7.73
CA MET A 27 7.55 3.66 7.52
C MET A 27 7.65 4.40 6.19
N GLU A 28 8.84 4.90 5.82
CA GLU A 28 9.06 5.57 4.52
C GLU A 28 8.73 4.66 3.33
N TYR A 29 9.12 3.39 3.40
CA TYR A 29 8.78 2.40 2.36
C TYR A 29 7.29 2.07 2.31
N LEU A 30 6.60 2.06 3.45
CA LEU A 30 5.15 1.81 3.49
C LEU A 30 4.36 3.01 2.93
N ASP A 31 4.84 4.23 3.15
CA ASP A 31 4.25 5.44 2.57
C ASP A 31 4.47 5.48 1.04
N GLU A 32 5.66 5.10 0.57
CA GLU A 32 5.92 4.98 -0.87
C GLU A 32 5.06 3.88 -1.51
N LEU A 33 4.91 2.73 -0.85
CA LEU A 33 4.07 1.63 -1.35
C LEU A 33 2.59 2.02 -1.40
N GLU A 34 2.10 2.82 -0.44
CA GLU A 34 0.74 3.37 -0.48
C GLU A 34 0.54 4.30 -1.68
N PHE A 35 1.50 5.18 -1.95
CA PHE A 35 1.47 6.03 -3.14
C PHE A 35 1.46 5.21 -4.44
N LEU A 36 2.26 4.15 -4.52
CA LEU A 36 2.27 3.25 -5.67
C LEU A 36 0.93 2.50 -5.82
N ALA A 37 0.32 2.06 -4.73
CA ALA A 37 -0.98 1.38 -4.75
C ALA A 37 -2.11 2.32 -5.20
N ASP A 38 -2.13 3.56 -4.71
CA ASP A 38 -3.10 4.59 -5.11
C ASP A 38 -2.98 4.92 -6.61
N THR A 39 -1.76 5.16 -7.10
CA THR A 39 -1.52 5.43 -8.53
C THR A 39 -1.80 4.22 -9.43
N ALA A 40 -1.75 3.01 -8.90
CA ALA A 40 -2.16 1.78 -9.60
C ALA A 40 -3.69 1.55 -9.59
N GLY A 41 -4.45 2.38 -8.86
CA GLY A 41 -5.91 2.30 -8.78
C GLY A 41 -6.45 1.39 -7.68
N ALA A 42 -5.64 1.05 -6.67
CA ALA A 42 -6.08 0.30 -5.50
C ALA A 42 -6.47 1.24 -4.35
N GLU A 43 -7.54 0.89 -3.63
CA GLU A 43 -7.97 1.54 -2.39
C GLU A 43 -7.21 0.92 -1.21
N VAL A 44 -6.28 1.66 -0.61
CA VAL A 44 -5.58 1.22 0.60
C VAL A 44 -6.48 1.41 1.81
N LEU A 45 -6.84 0.32 2.49
CA LEU A 45 -7.74 0.36 3.65
C LEU A 45 -6.99 0.57 4.97
N LYS A 46 -5.82 -0.06 5.10
CA LYS A 46 -5.00 -0.06 6.33
C LYS A 46 -3.53 -0.33 6.04
N LYS A 47 -2.68 0.16 6.95
CA LYS A 47 -1.25 -0.17 7.06
C LYS A 47 -0.97 -0.82 8.41
N PHE A 48 -0.11 -1.83 8.43
CA PHE A 48 0.38 -2.51 9.64
C PHE A 48 1.90 -2.68 9.59
N THR A 49 2.52 -2.76 10.76
CA THR A 49 3.96 -2.98 10.98
C THR A 49 4.17 -3.83 12.21
#